data_AF-A0A447XY15-F1
#
_entry.id   AF-A0A447XY15-F1
#
_cell.length_a   1.000
_cell.length_b   1.000
_cell.length_c   1.000
_cell.angle_alpha   90.00
_cell.angle_beta   90.00
_cell.angle_gamma   90.00
#
_symmetry.space_group_name_H-M   'P 1'
#
loop_
_entity.id
_entity.type
_entity.pdbx_description
1 polymer ?
#
loop_
_entity_poly.entity_id
_entity_poly.type
_entity_poly.pdbx_seq_one_letter_code
_entity_poly.pdbx_strand_id
1 'polypeptide(L)' 'MKPRKKNAVVEQNVEQIQEPQKTQIELVVMVTDYQMFPGAPTIANVHPDEVDNWKALGWKTQE' A
#
# COMPACT_ATOMS: atom_id res chain seq x y z
N MET A 1 50.07 21.15 -16.10
CA MET A 1 49.78 19.71 -16.27
C MET A 1 48.99 19.22 -15.05
N LYS A 2 47.76 18.70 -15.24
CA LYS A 2 47.06 17.86 -14.26
C LYS A 2 47.39 16.40 -14.57
N PRO A 3 47.54 15.52 -13.57
CA PRO A 3 46.47 14.58 -13.20
C PRO A 3 46.37 14.44 -11.65
N ARG A 4 45.40 13.80 -10.99
CA ARG A 4 44.33 12.86 -11.37
C ARG A 4 43.24 12.94 -10.29
N LYS A 5 41.99 12.82 -10.73
CA LYS A 5 40.77 12.62 -9.95
C LYS A 5 40.85 11.32 -9.13
N LYS A 6 40.14 11.29 -7.99
CA LYS A 6 39.07 10.32 -7.64
C LYS A 6 38.61 10.63 -6.20
N ASN A 7 37.45 11.27 -6.07
CA ASN A 7 36.18 10.61 -5.75
C ASN A 7 36.20 10.23 -4.26
N ALA A 8 35.66 11.09 -3.40
CA ALA A 8 34.26 10.97 -2.96
C ALA A 8 34.05 9.57 -2.40
N VAL A 9 34.13 9.47 -1.08
CA VAL A 9 33.56 8.37 -0.29
C VAL A 9 32.07 8.32 -0.63
N VAL A 10 31.76 7.64 -1.72
CA VAL A 10 30.58 6.79 -1.87
C VAL A 10 30.94 5.59 -0.98
N GLU A 11 30.14 5.15 -0.02
CA GLU A 11 29.18 4.06 -0.22
C GLU A 11 28.66 3.64 1.17
N GLN A 12 27.74 4.40 1.79
CA GLN A 12 26.90 3.89 2.90
C GLN A 12 25.56 4.64 2.94
N ASN A 13 24.85 4.72 1.80
CA ASN A 13 23.41 4.99 1.81
C ASN A 13 22.75 4.38 0.56
N VAL A 14 23.12 3.14 0.28
CA VAL A 14 22.42 2.26 -0.65
C VAL A 14 21.98 1.07 0.20
N GLU A 15 20.75 0.63 0.01
CA GLU A 15 20.05 -0.41 0.77
C GLU A 15 19.28 0.06 2.02
N GLN A 16 18.49 1.13 1.89
CA GLN A 16 17.09 1.02 2.33
C GLN A 16 16.22 0.75 1.10
N ILE A 17 16.61 -0.27 0.33
CA ILE A 17 15.64 -1.07 -0.41
C ILE A 17 14.93 -1.82 0.70
N GLN A 18 13.91 -1.18 1.27
CA GLN A 18 12.86 -1.91 1.95
C GLN A 18 12.29 -2.82 0.87
N GLU A 19 12.82 -4.03 0.77
CA GLU A 19 12.02 -5.15 0.34
C GLU A 19 10.71 -4.99 1.10
N PRO A 20 9.56 -4.82 0.42
CA PRO A 20 8.31 -4.97 1.12
C PRO A 20 8.35 -6.42 1.58
N GLN A 21 8.69 -6.61 2.86
CA GLN A 21 8.29 -7.79 3.61
C GLN A 21 6.82 -7.94 3.22
N LYS A 22 6.52 -8.89 2.34
CA LYS A 22 5.16 -9.33 2.10
C LYS A 22 4.76 -10.04 3.38
N THR A 23 4.60 -9.26 4.46
CA THR A 23 3.72 -9.62 5.55
C THR A 23 2.44 -10.00 4.83
N GLN A 24 2.09 -11.28 4.90
CA GLN A 24 0.90 -11.80 4.27
C GLN A 24 -0.25 -11.15 5.02
N ILE A 25 -0.65 -9.95 4.58
CA ILE A 25 -1.71 -9.18 5.20
C ILE A 25 -2.99 -9.93 4.86
N GLU A 26 -3.70 -10.37 5.89
CA GLU A 26 -5.05 -10.87 5.74
C GLU A 26 -5.95 -9.68 5.42
N LEU A 27 -6.34 -9.57 4.15
CA LEU A 27 -7.24 -8.52 3.70
C LEU A 27 -8.64 -8.81 4.23
N VAL A 28 -9.31 -7.75 4.69
CA VAL A 28 -10.69 -7.79 5.16
C VAL A 28 -11.61 -7.58 3.98
N VAL A 29 -12.55 -8.49 3.77
CA VAL A 29 -13.56 -8.32 2.74
C VAL A 29 -14.56 -7.27 3.23
N MET A 30 -14.68 -6.18 2.47
CA MET A 30 -15.64 -5.11 2.70
C MET A 30 -16.71 -5.15 1.61
N VAL A 31 -17.95 -4.93 2.01
CA VAL A 31 -19.12 -4.90 1.13
C VAL A 31 -19.89 -3.60 1.27
N THR A 32 -20.55 -3.17 0.20
CA THR A 32 -21.44 -2.01 0.21
C THR A 32 -22.69 -2.27 -0.60
N ASP A 33 -23.83 -1.83 -0.06
CA ASP A 33 -25.11 -1.85 -0.77
C ASP A 33 -25.25 -0.64 -1.72
N TYR A 34 -24.34 0.34 -1.60
CA TYR A 34 -24.34 1.57 -2.38
C TYR A 34 -23.45 1.44 -3.62
N GLN A 35 -24.07 1.37 -4.79
CA GLN A 35 -23.37 1.43 -6.07
C GLN A 35 -23.17 2.87 -6.52
N MET A 36 -21.92 3.35 -6.51
CA MET A 36 -21.57 4.69 -6.96
C MET A 36 -21.91 4.90 -8.46
N PHE A 37 -21.88 3.84 -9.25
CA PHE A 37 -22.30 3.82 -10.66
C PHE A 37 -22.87 2.42 -11.01
N PRO A 38 -23.71 2.30 -12.07
CA PRO A 38 -24.25 1.02 -12.48
C PRO A 38 -23.15 0.00 -12.79
N GLY A 39 -23.16 -1.13 -12.08
CA GLY A 39 -22.13 -2.17 -12.22
C GLY A 39 -20.85 -1.94 -11.42
N ALA A 40 -20.80 -0.95 -10.54
CA ALA A 40 -19.69 -0.79 -9.61
C ALA A 40 -19.53 -2.02 -8.70
N PRO A 41 -18.29 -2.41 -8.37
CA PRO A 41 -18.05 -3.49 -7.43
C PRO A 41 -18.62 -3.11 -6.07
N THR A 42 -19.44 -4.02 -5.52
CA THR A 42 -20.01 -3.91 -4.18
C THR A 42 -19.19 -4.66 -3.13
N ILE A 43 -18.06 -5.23 -3.54
CA ILE A 43 -17.18 -6.07 -2.71
C ILE A 43 -15.73 -5.68 -3.01
N ALA A 44 -14.92 -5.50 -1.97
CA ALA A 44 -13.50 -5.17 -2.07
C ALA A 44 -12.69 -5.87 -0.97
N ASN A 45 -11.46 -6.30 -1.28
CA ASN A 45 -10.51 -6.78 -0.28
C ASN A 45 -9.69 -5.58 0.21
N VAL A 46 -9.86 -5.20 1.47
CA VAL A 46 -9.34 -3.96 2.07
C VAL A 46 -8.31 -4.27 3.13
N HIS A 47 -7.29 -3.42 3.26
CA HIS A 47 -6.32 -3.56 4.34
C HIS A 47 -7.00 -3.34 5.71
N PRO A 48 -6.68 -4.13 6.76
CA PRO A 48 -7.28 -3.95 8.08
C PRO A 48 -7.18 -2.51 8.62
N ASP A 49 -6.04 -1.84 8.41
CA ASP A 49 -5.85 -0.42 8.79
C ASP A 49 -6.78 0.57 8.07
N GLU A 50 -7.32 0.20 6.91
CA GLU A 50 -8.21 1.04 6.11
C GLU A 50 -9.69 0.74 6.37
N VAL A 51 -10.04 -0.35 7.06
CA VAL A 51 -11.43 -0.77 7.28
C VAL A 51 -12.28 0.36 7.88
N ASP A 52 -11.76 1.13 8.84
CA ASP A 52 -12.47 2.25 9.44
C ASP A 52 -12.78 3.37 8.44
N ASN A 53 -11.85 3.67 7.53
CA ASN A 53 -12.06 4.65 6.47
C ASN A 53 -13.16 4.20 5.51
N TRP A 54 -13.17 2.91 5.16
CA TRP A 54 -14.20 2.34 4.29
C TRP A 54 -15.56 2.30 4.99
N LYS A 55 -15.61 1.99 6.30
CA LYS A 55 -16.84 2.11 7.10
C LYS A 55 -17.39 3.53 7.13
N ALA A 56 -16.53 4.54 7.20
CA ALA A 56 -16.95 5.94 7.10
C ALA A 56 -17.57 6.29 5.73
N LEU A 57 -17.17 5.57 4.67
CA LEU A 57 -17.77 5.66 3.33
C LEU A 57 -19.07 4.83 3.18
N GLY A 58 -19.56 4.22 4.25
CA GLY A 58 -20.78 3.41 4.26
C GLY A 58 -20.58 1.94 3.88
N TRP A 59 -19.34 1.48 3.75
CA TRP A 59 -19.02 0.06 3.56
C TRP A 59 -19.10 -0.68 4.90
N LYS A 60 -19.22 -2.00 4.85
CA LYS A 60 -19.35 -2.88 6.00
C LYS A 60 -18.40 -4.07 5.83
N THR A 61 -17.85 -4.60 6.91
CA THR A 61 -17.08 -5.85 6.86
C THR A 61 -18.02 -7.01 6.53
N GLN A 62 -17.58 -7.93 5.69
CA GLN A 62 -18.23 -9.22 5.52
C GLN A 62 -17.74 -10.13 6.65
N GLU A 63 -18.58 -10.33 7.66
CA GLU A 63 -18.36 -11.31 8.74
C GLU A 63 -18.53 -12.76 8.26
#